data_AF-A0A831KGI0-F1
#
_entry.id   AF-A0A831KGI0-F1
#
_cell.length_a   1.000
_cell.length_b   1.000
_cell.length_c   1.000
_cell.angle_alpha   90.00
_cell.angle_beta   90.00
_cell.angle_gamma   90.00
#
_symmetry.space_group_name_H-M   'P 1'
#
loop_
_entity.id
_entity.type
_entity.pdbx_description
1 polymer ?
#
loop_
_entity_poly.entity_id
_entity_poly.type
_entity_poly.pdbx_seq_one_letter_code
_entity_poly.pdbx_strand_id
1 'polypeptide(L)'
;VRSFVEKPDLATAKQYVASGEYLWNSGMFAFSVATFLAELTEHEPAIVTQMTEAVNKGRTDGIFFRFEKTAMQRCPNDSIDYALMEKTDKAAVIEADMGWSDIGSWLALWRASAKDEQGNVVTGDVILEDVKNSLIHSNDSLVAAVGLRDTMVVETADAVLVAPLSRSQEVKKIVNKLKQRKRDEFHIHKTVYRPWGSYTTLELHERFQIKRITVNPAAKLSLQMHHHRHEHWVVVSGTAQVTNGEQVIPLYENQSTYIPAGTRHRLENPGTIPLELIEIQIGSYLGEDDIVRFDDVYGRRETTS
;
A
#
# COMPACT_ATOMS: atom_id res chain seq x y z
N VAL A 1 25.40 10.63 -22.53
CA VAL A 1 25.47 9.17 -22.25
C VAL A 1 25.62 8.47 -23.59
N ARG A 2 26.54 7.49 -23.75
CA ARG A 2 26.71 6.80 -25.06
C ARG A 2 25.67 5.71 -25.30
N SER A 3 25.27 5.02 -24.23
CA SER A 3 24.22 4.02 -24.24
C SER A 3 23.63 3.91 -22.84
N PHE A 4 22.33 3.64 -22.76
CA PHE A 4 21.65 3.26 -21.54
C PHE A 4 21.12 1.83 -21.74
N VAL A 5 21.29 0.95 -20.74
CA VAL A 5 20.88 -0.46 -20.84
C VAL A 5 20.23 -0.86 -19.52
N GLU A 6 18.95 -1.19 -19.54
CA GLU A 6 18.18 -1.56 -18.36
C GLU A 6 18.19 -3.08 -18.16
N LYS A 7 18.71 -3.51 -17.00
CA LYS A 7 18.76 -4.92 -16.54
C LYS A 7 19.42 -5.89 -17.54
N PRO A 8 20.74 -5.77 -17.80
CA PRO A 8 21.47 -6.71 -18.65
C PRO A 8 21.51 -8.13 -18.05
N ASP A 9 21.78 -9.12 -18.89
CA ASP A 9 22.06 -10.48 -18.42
C ASP A 9 23.35 -10.55 -17.58
N LEU A 10 23.54 -11.64 -16.82
CA LEU A 10 24.66 -11.80 -15.90
C LEU A 10 26.04 -11.74 -16.59
N ALA A 11 26.17 -12.26 -17.82
CA ALA A 11 27.44 -12.24 -18.53
C ALA A 11 27.77 -10.80 -18.96
N THR A 12 26.79 -10.09 -19.51
CA THR A 12 26.90 -8.69 -19.91
C THR A 12 27.18 -7.78 -18.69
N ALA A 13 26.48 -7.98 -17.57
CA ALA A 13 26.70 -7.22 -16.35
C ALA A 13 28.13 -7.37 -15.80
N LYS A 14 28.70 -8.58 -15.86
CA LYS A 14 30.11 -8.81 -15.46
C LYS A 14 31.08 -8.05 -16.35
N GLN A 15 30.81 -7.97 -17.66
CA GLN A 15 31.63 -7.21 -18.59
C GLN A 15 31.58 -5.71 -18.30
N TYR A 16 30.39 -5.16 -18.01
CA TYR A 16 30.22 -3.74 -17.66
C TYR A 16 31.00 -3.35 -16.41
N VAL A 17 30.95 -4.18 -15.36
CA VAL A 17 31.71 -3.94 -14.13
C VAL A 17 33.22 -4.08 -14.38
N ALA A 18 33.64 -5.06 -15.18
CA ALA A 18 35.05 -5.29 -15.46
C ALA A 18 35.68 -4.19 -16.34
N SER A 19 34.91 -3.56 -17.23
CA SER A 19 35.45 -2.48 -18.08
C SER A 19 35.67 -1.18 -17.30
N GLY A 20 34.89 -0.93 -16.25
CA GLY A 20 34.90 0.34 -15.51
C GLY A 20 34.32 1.52 -16.29
N GLU A 21 33.73 1.28 -17.47
CA GLU A 21 33.16 2.31 -18.34
C GLU A 21 31.66 2.56 -18.08
N TYR A 22 31.05 1.77 -17.19
CA TYR A 22 29.62 1.80 -16.91
C TYR A 22 29.35 2.27 -15.48
N LEU A 23 28.28 3.05 -15.33
CA LEU A 23 27.73 3.47 -14.05
C LEU A 23 26.41 2.74 -13.79
N TRP A 24 26.06 2.57 -12.52
CA TRP A 24 24.74 2.05 -12.15
C TRP A 24 23.71 3.17 -12.24
N ASN A 25 22.57 2.90 -12.90
CA ASN A 25 21.43 3.81 -12.85
C ASN A 25 20.83 3.79 -11.43
N SER A 26 20.74 4.97 -10.82
CA SER A 26 20.18 5.14 -9.47
C SER A 26 18.65 5.23 -9.45
N GLY A 27 18.02 5.35 -10.62
CA GLY A 27 16.59 5.61 -10.77
C GLY A 27 16.20 7.06 -10.48
N MET A 28 17.16 7.95 -10.24
CA MET A 28 16.93 9.39 -10.06
C MET A 28 17.13 10.13 -11.38
N PHE A 29 16.14 10.94 -11.74
CA PHE A 29 16.16 11.74 -12.97
C PHE A 29 15.87 13.20 -12.69
N ALA A 30 16.51 14.08 -13.45
CA ALA A 30 16.23 15.51 -13.44
C ALA A 30 16.14 16.01 -14.88
N PHE A 31 15.03 16.65 -15.22
CA PHE A 31 14.75 17.16 -16.56
C PHE A 31 13.75 18.32 -16.49
N SER A 32 13.72 19.14 -17.53
CA SER A 32 12.62 20.10 -17.69
C SER A 32 11.34 19.38 -18.12
N VAL A 33 10.19 19.83 -17.65
CA VAL A 33 8.88 19.26 -18.04
C VAL A 33 8.69 19.32 -19.56
N ALA A 34 9.10 20.43 -20.18
CA ALA A 34 8.98 20.61 -21.63
C ALA A 34 9.82 19.58 -22.41
N THR A 35 11.08 19.37 -22.01
CA THR A 35 11.94 18.37 -22.64
C THR A 35 11.40 16.97 -22.43
N PHE A 36 10.99 16.62 -21.21
CA PHE A 36 10.47 15.28 -20.91
C PHE A 36 9.21 14.95 -21.71
N LEU A 37 8.25 15.88 -21.80
CA LEU A 37 7.04 15.69 -22.60
C LEU A 37 7.35 15.59 -24.08
N ALA A 38 8.30 16.39 -24.60
CA ALA A 38 8.70 16.31 -26.01
C ALA A 38 9.31 14.94 -26.35
N GLU A 39 10.27 14.47 -25.54
CA GLU A 39 10.92 13.17 -25.77
C GLU A 39 9.94 12.00 -25.60
N LEU A 40 9.05 12.03 -24.59
CA LEU A 40 8.02 11.00 -24.45
C LEU A 40 7.01 11.03 -25.60
N THR A 41 6.68 12.21 -26.13
CA THR A 41 5.79 12.31 -27.30
C THR A 41 6.43 11.68 -28.53
N GLU A 42 7.75 11.78 -28.67
CA GLU A 42 8.51 11.17 -29.75
C GLU A 42 8.64 9.65 -29.59
N HIS A 43 9.04 9.19 -28.41
CA HIS A 43 9.41 7.79 -28.19
C HIS A 43 8.26 6.90 -27.69
N GLU A 44 7.29 7.45 -26.94
CA GLU A 44 6.16 6.73 -26.36
C GLU A 44 4.86 7.58 -26.37
N PRO A 45 4.37 8.02 -27.55
CA PRO A 45 3.21 8.91 -27.67
C PRO A 45 1.93 8.36 -27.04
N ALA A 46 1.80 7.04 -26.96
CA ALA A 46 0.66 6.38 -26.32
C ALA A 46 0.57 6.72 -24.83
N ILE A 47 1.71 6.72 -24.11
CA ILE A 47 1.75 7.09 -22.68
C ILE A 47 1.30 8.54 -22.52
N VAL A 48 1.84 9.47 -23.32
CA VAL A 48 1.48 10.90 -23.25
C VAL A 48 -0.01 11.10 -23.50
N THR A 49 -0.54 10.46 -24.53
CA THR A 49 -1.95 10.57 -24.91
C THR A 49 -2.87 10.07 -23.78
N GLN A 50 -2.62 8.86 -23.28
CA GLN A 50 -3.47 8.26 -22.25
C GLN A 50 -3.34 9.00 -20.91
N MET A 51 -2.14 9.41 -20.50
CA MET A 51 -1.95 10.19 -19.27
C MET A 51 -2.61 11.58 -19.37
N THR A 52 -2.53 12.22 -20.53
CA THR A 52 -3.23 13.51 -20.77
C THR A 52 -4.74 13.35 -20.63
N GLU A 53 -5.31 12.30 -21.22
CA GLU A 53 -6.74 12.00 -21.08
C GLU A 53 -7.11 11.67 -19.63
N ALA A 54 -6.30 10.85 -18.95
CA ALA A 54 -6.49 10.43 -17.57
C ALA A 54 -6.49 11.59 -16.59
N VAL A 55 -5.65 12.60 -16.83
CA VAL A 55 -5.61 13.86 -16.06
C VAL A 55 -6.79 14.76 -16.43
N ASN A 56 -7.01 15.03 -17.71
CA ASN A 56 -8.06 15.97 -18.15
C ASN A 56 -9.48 15.51 -17.77
N LYS A 57 -9.72 14.20 -17.76
CA LYS A 57 -11.00 13.59 -17.35
C LYS A 57 -10.98 13.07 -15.91
N GLY A 58 -9.89 13.31 -15.18
CA GLY A 58 -9.77 13.00 -13.78
C GLY A 58 -10.65 13.90 -12.91
N ARG A 59 -10.72 13.58 -11.61
CA ARG A 59 -11.49 14.37 -10.63
C ARG A 59 -10.78 14.46 -9.29
N THR A 60 -10.97 15.58 -8.60
CA THR A 60 -10.57 15.72 -7.19
C THR A 60 -11.50 14.88 -6.31
N ASP A 61 -10.92 14.13 -5.36
CA ASP A 61 -11.58 13.29 -4.36
C ASP A 61 -10.98 13.61 -2.99
N GLY A 62 -11.50 14.67 -2.35
CA GLY A 62 -10.96 15.20 -1.10
C GLY A 62 -9.50 15.66 -1.27
N ILE A 63 -8.59 15.00 -0.56
CA ILE A 63 -7.14 15.26 -0.64
C ILE A 63 -6.44 14.52 -1.78
N PHE A 64 -7.18 13.69 -2.54
CA PHE A 64 -6.63 12.88 -3.62
C PHE A 64 -7.07 13.42 -4.99
N PHE A 65 -6.26 13.14 -6.02
CA PHE A 65 -6.68 13.27 -7.41
C PHE A 65 -6.88 11.87 -8.00
N ARG A 66 -8.07 11.62 -8.54
CA ARG A 66 -8.42 10.34 -9.19
C ARG A 66 -8.31 10.52 -10.69
N PHE A 67 -7.34 9.84 -11.30
CA PHE A 67 -7.26 9.73 -12.75
C PHE A 67 -8.50 9.05 -13.34
N GLU A 68 -8.83 9.36 -14.59
CA GLU A 68 -9.89 8.65 -15.33
C GLU A 68 -9.49 7.18 -15.53
N LYS A 69 -10.37 6.28 -15.09
CA LYS A 69 -10.07 4.85 -14.96
C LYS A 69 -9.75 4.20 -16.30
N THR A 70 -10.52 4.50 -17.33
CA THR A 70 -10.40 3.85 -18.65
C THR A 70 -9.10 4.24 -19.34
N ALA A 71 -8.75 5.52 -19.31
CA ALA A 71 -7.50 6.06 -19.83
C ALA A 71 -6.30 5.50 -19.08
N MET A 72 -6.35 5.43 -17.74
CA MET A 72 -5.29 4.77 -16.97
C MET A 72 -5.14 3.29 -17.30
N GLN A 73 -6.24 2.56 -17.50
CA GLN A 73 -6.18 1.14 -17.89
C GLN A 73 -5.62 0.92 -19.30
N ARG A 74 -5.77 1.91 -20.19
CA ARG A 74 -5.21 1.89 -21.55
C ARG A 74 -3.79 2.41 -21.63
N CYS A 75 -3.31 3.13 -20.60
CA CYS A 75 -1.95 3.62 -20.56
C CYS A 75 -0.98 2.43 -20.56
N PRO A 76 0.03 2.41 -21.45
CA PRO A 76 1.08 1.39 -21.41
C PRO A 76 1.74 1.36 -20.03
N ASN A 77 1.96 0.14 -19.52
CA ASN A 77 2.66 -0.08 -18.25
C ASN A 77 4.13 -0.35 -18.54
N ASP A 78 4.90 0.72 -18.71
CA ASP A 78 6.34 0.64 -18.99
C ASP A 78 7.13 1.58 -18.06
N SER A 79 8.38 1.21 -17.78
CA SER A 79 9.30 2.04 -16.97
C SER A 79 9.88 3.18 -17.81
N ILE A 80 10.23 4.30 -17.18
CA ILE A 80 10.94 5.40 -17.84
C ILE A 80 12.25 4.95 -18.50
N ASP A 81 12.90 3.93 -17.93
CA ASP A 81 14.15 3.36 -18.42
C ASP A 81 13.98 2.81 -19.85
N TYR A 82 13.00 1.93 -20.06
CA TYR A 82 12.66 1.39 -21.39
C TYR A 82 11.89 2.38 -22.28
N ALA A 83 10.91 3.09 -21.71
CA ALA A 83 10.04 3.99 -22.44
C ALA A 83 10.83 5.15 -23.07
N LEU A 84 11.86 5.64 -22.37
CA LEU A 84 12.57 6.85 -22.76
C LEU A 84 14.09 6.71 -22.72
N MET A 85 14.68 6.26 -21.61
CA MET A 85 16.12 6.41 -21.39
C MET A 85 16.99 5.56 -22.34
N GLU A 86 16.52 4.38 -22.75
CA GLU A 86 17.19 3.56 -23.77
C GLU A 86 17.14 4.16 -25.18
N LYS A 87 16.23 5.13 -25.43
CA LYS A 87 15.92 5.65 -26.76
C LYS A 87 16.37 7.10 -26.99
N THR A 88 16.52 7.88 -25.91
CA THR A 88 16.84 9.31 -26.00
C THR A 88 18.32 9.56 -26.31
N ASP A 89 18.56 10.48 -27.25
CA ASP A 89 19.90 11.00 -27.54
C ASP A 89 20.28 12.21 -26.64
N LYS A 90 19.38 12.63 -25.74
CA LYS A 90 19.55 13.84 -24.89
C LYS A 90 19.97 13.53 -23.46
N ALA A 91 20.36 12.29 -23.16
CA ALA A 91 20.74 11.88 -21.82
C ALA A 91 22.13 12.42 -21.39
N ALA A 92 22.18 13.01 -20.19
CA ALA A 92 23.40 13.33 -19.46
C ALA A 92 23.45 12.53 -18.15
N VAL A 93 24.66 12.25 -17.65
CA VAL A 93 24.86 11.52 -16.39
C VAL A 93 25.83 12.30 -15.50
N ILE A 94 25.54 12.30 -14.20
CA ILE A 94 26.42 12.81 -13.16
C ILE A 94 26.78 11.61 -12.29
N GLU A 95 28.08 11.30 -12.18
CA GLU A 95 28.58 10.29 -11.27
C GLU A 95 28.44 10.79 -9.82
N ALA A 96 27.98 9.91 -8.92
CA ALA A 96 27.79 10.25 -7.52
C ALA A 96 28.23 9.08 -6.62
N ASP A 97 29.13 9.37 -5.68
CA ASP A 97 29.41 8.50 -4.54
C ASP A 97 28.72 9.07 -3.30
N MET A 98 27.57 8.47 -2.96
CA MET A 98 26.71 8.95 -1.86
C MET A 98 26.23 7.80 -0.95
N GLY A 99 26.90 6.65 -0.99
CA GLY A 99 26.46 5.45 -0.26
C GLY A 99 25.07 4.94 -0.70
N TRP A 100 24.72 5.14 -1.97
CA TRP A 100 23.41 4.83 -2.51
C TRP A 100 23.14 3.31 -2.54
N SER A 101 21.90 2.93 -2.22
CA SER A 101 21.35 1.58 -2.42
C SER A 101 19.86 1.69 -2.77
N ASP A 102 19.41 0.86 -3.70
CA ASP A 102 18.00 0.75 -4.12
C ASP A 102 17.06 0.17 -3.04
N ILE A 103 17.60 -0.31 -1.91
CA ILE A 103 16.91 -1.08 -0.86
C ILE A 103 15.89 -2.06 -1.48
N GLY A 104 16.33 -2.80 -2.50
CA GLY A 104 15.46 -3.71 -3.26
C GLY A 104 15.22 -5.08 -2.59
N SER A 105 15.76 -5.31 -1.40
CA SER A 105 15.64 -6.57 -0.65
C SER A 105 15.90 -6.41 0.84
N TRP A 106 15.44 -7.40 1.62
CA TRP A 106 15.78 -7.52 3.04
C TRP A 106 17.30 -7.59 3.30
N LEU A 107 18.07 -8.16 2.38
CA LEU A 107 19.54 -8.15 2.49
C LEU A 107 20.11 -6.73 2.33
N ALA A 108 19.58 -5.94 1.40
CA ALA A 108 19.99 -4.54 1.24
C ALA A 108 19.64 -3.72 2.48
N LEU A 109 18.44 -3.95 3.05
CA LEU A 109 18.02 -3.32 4.31
C LEU A 109 18.98 -3.70 5.46
N TRP A 110 19.31 -4.98 5.62
CA TRP A 110 20.27 -5.44 6.64
C TRP A 110 21.66 -4.80 6.45
N ARG A 111 22.13 -4.66 5.21
CA ARG A 111 23.42 -4.03 4.90
C ARG A 111 23.43 -2.54 5.30
N ALA A 112 22.39 -1.80 4.93
CA ALA A 112 22.26 -0.37 5.17
C ALA A 112 21.96 -0.01 6.64
N SER A 113 21.42 -0.94 7.41
CA SER A 113 21.03 -0.69 8.80
C SER A 113 22.20 -0.79 9.78
N ALA A 114 22.09 -0.04 10.87
CA ALA A 114 22.97 -0.17 12.03
C ALA A 114 22.84 -1.58 12.63
N LYS A 115 23.98 -2.17 12.99
CA LYS A 115 24.06 -3.53 13.51
C LYS A 115 24.43 -3.50 14.99
N ASP A 116 23.95 -4.47 15.74
CA ASP A 116 24.44 -4.74 17.09
C ASP A 116 25.84 -5.39 17.06
N GLU A 117 26.38 -5.70 18.25
CA GLU A 117 27.69 -6.34 18.42
C GLU A 117 27.80 -7.73 17.77
N GLN A 118 26.67 -8.39 17.51
CA GLN A 118 26.58 -9.71 16.90
C GLN A 118 26.24 -9.65 15.40
N GLY A 119 26.20 -8.46 14.81
CA GLY A 119 25.89 -8.23 13.41
C GLY A 119 24.39 -8.28 13.08
N ASN A 120 23.51 -8.26 14.08
CA ASN A 120 22.07 -8.29 13.86
C ASN A 120 21.49 -6.91 13.62
N VAL A 121 20.40 -6.87 12.86
CA VAL A 121 19.53 -5.70 12.69
C VAL A 121 18.20 -6.07 13.31
N VAL A 122 17.79 -5.29 14.32
CA VAL A 122 16.59 -5.56 15.12
C VAL A 122 15.63 -4.39 15.04
N THR A 123 14.35 -4.66 14.85
CA THR A 123 13.28 -3.65 14.86
C THR A 123 12.04 -4.24 15.53
N GLY A 124 11.39 -3.48 16.41
CA GLY A 124 10.19 -3.90 17.13
C GLY A 124 10.48 -4.64 18.44
N ASP A 125 9.49 -5.40 18.91
CA ASP A 125 9.58 -6.18 20.15
C ASP A 125 10.27 -7.53 19.87
N VAL A 126 11.55 -7.62 20.23
CA VAL A 126 12.41 -8.75 19.85
C VAL A 126 13.31 -9.18 21.01
N ILE A 127 13.41 -10.49 21.23
CA ILE A 127 14.34 -11.11 22.19
C ILE A 127 15.27 -12.06 21.42
N LEU A 128 16.58 -11.91 21.61
CA LEU A 128 17.60 -12.70 20.93
C LEU A 128 18.45 -13.50 21.92
N GLU A 129 18.74 -14.76 21.59
CA GLU A 129 19.66 -15.63 22.32
C GLU A 129 20.55 -16.41 21.33
N ASP A 130 21.88 -16.22 21.36
CA ASP A 130 22.83 -16.77 20.37
C ASP A 130 22.41 -16.53 18.89
N VAL A 131 22.03 -15.30 18.55
CA VAL A 131 21.67 -14.90 17.19
C VAL A 131 22.76 -14.02 16.58
N LYS A 132 23.17 -14.31 15.34
CA LYS A 132 24.25 -13.57 14.65
C LYS A 132 23.90 -13.23 13.20
N ASN A 133 24.42 -12.10 12.70
CA ASN A 133 24.30 -11.65 11.32
C ASN A 133 22.87 -11.73 10.76
N SER A 134 21.84 -11.49 11.58
CA SER A 134 20.45 -11.74 11.21
C SER A 134 19.63 -10.44 11.15
N LEU A 135 18.55 -10.44 10.38
CA LEU A 135 17.57 -9.35 10.35
C LEU A 135 16.29 -9.83 11.02
N ILE A 136 15.92 -9.21 12.14
CA ILE A 136 14.72 -9.58 12.90
C ILE A 136 13.83 -8.36 13.01
N HIS A 137 12.67 -8.42 12.35
CA HIS A 137 11.69 -7.35 12.29
C HIS A 137 10.37 -7.84 12.88
N SER A 138 9.90 -7.14 13.89
CA SER A 138 8.60 -7.31 14.54
C SER A 138 7.80 -6.03 14.34
N ASN A 139 6.52 -6.16 13.95
CA ASN A 139 5.62 -5.02 13.81
C ASN A 139 4.45 -5.11 14.79
N ASP A 140 3.90 -6.31 15.02
CA ASP A 140 2.68 -6.50 15.81
C ASP A 140 2.85 -7.47 16.98
N SER A 141 3.80 -8.39 16.91
CA SER A 141 4.00 -9.45 17.92
C SER A 141 5.46 -9.58 18.35
N LEU A 142 5.69 -10.01 19.59
CA LEU A 142 7.03 -10.37 20.08
C LEU A 142 7.66 -11.46 19.18
N VAL A 143 8.89 -11.22 18.72
CA VAL A 143 9.72 -12.23 18.05
C VAL A 143 10.85 -12.66 18.97
N ALA A 144 10.80 -13.90 19.45
CA ALA A 144 11.89 -14.53 20.18
C ALA A 144 12.71 -15.43 19.24
N ALA A 145 14.00 -15.14 19.06
CA ALA A 145 14.89 -15.89 18.18
C ALA A 145 16.07 -16.49 18.95
N VAL A 146 16.31 -17.78 18.74
CA VAL A 146 17.37 -18.53 19.43
C VAL A 146 18.24 -19.28 18.42
N GLY A 147 19.56 -19.12 18.48
CA GLY A 147 20.52 -19.90 17.70
C GLY A 147 20.56 -19.60 16.19
N LEU A 148 19.93 -18.52 15.74
CA LEU A 148 19.83 -18.19 14.31
C LEU A 148 21.11 -17.51 13.79
N ARG A 149 21.50 -17.83 12.56
CA ARG A 149 22.62 -17.19 11.86
C ARG A 149 22.23 -16.85 10.43
N ASP A 150 22.66 -15.69 9.94
CA ASP A 150 22.45 -15.24 8.55
C ASP A 150 20.97 -15.37 8.11
N THR A 151 20.04 -15.13 9.03
CA THR A 151 18.60 -15.39 8.85
C THR A 151 17.83 -14.08 8.87
N MET A 152 16.82 -13.96 8.02
CA MET A 152 15.79 -12.93 8.14
C MET A 152 14.53 -13.55 8.75
N VAL A 153 14.00 -12.87 9.76
CA VAL A 153 12.67 -13.08 10.34
C VAL A 153 11.93 -11.76 10.23
N VAL A 154 10.83 -11.74 9.48
CA VAL A 154 9.98 -10.56 9.32
C VAL A 154 8.57 -10.95 9.72
N GLU A 155 8.11 -10.40 10.83
CA GLU A 155 6.74 -10.50 11.31
C GLU A 155 5.99 -9.20 10.96
N THR A 156 4.84 -9.39 10.34
CA THR A 156 3.83 -8.36 10.09
C THR A 156 2.50 -8.84 10.67
N ALA A 157 1.54 -7.93 10.77
CA ALA A 157 0.20 -8.22 11.29
C ALA A 157 -0.46 -9.49 10.74
N ASP A 158 -0.17 -9.86 9.50
CA ASP A 158 -0.84 -10.90 8.72
C ASP A 158 0.07 -12.07 8.30
N ALA A 159 1.40 -11.95 8.43
CA ALA A 159 2.32 -12.99 7.98
C ALA A 159 3.66 -12.97 8.72
N VAL A 160 4.32 -14.13 8.75
CA VAL A 160 5.71 -14.27 9.19
C VAL A 160 6.53 -14.87 8.06
N LEU A 161 7.60 -14.18 7.68
CA LEU A 161 8.59 -14.63 6.72
C LEU A 161 9.86 -15.04 7.45
N VAL A 162 10.29 -16.29 7.27
CA VAL A 162 11.58 -16.79 7.75
C VAL A 162 12.37 -17.36 6.59
N ALA A 163 13.60 -16.89 6.39
CA ALA A 163 14.50 -17.43 5.37
C ALA A 163 15.95 -16.99 5.60
N PRO A 164 16.94 -17.63 4.96
CA PRO A 164 18.29 -17.09 4.91
C PRO A 164 18.31 -15.70 4.25
N LEU A 165 19.10 -14.78 4.80
CA LEU A 165 19.29 -13.43 4.26
C LEU A 165 19.78 -13.45 2.80
N SER A 166 20.63 -14.43 2.46
CA SER A 166 21.14 -14.65 1.10
C SER A 166 20.06 -14.96 0.06
N ARG A 167 18.88 -15.39 0.50
CA ARG A 167 17.73 -15.74 -0.36
C ARG A 167 16.60 -14.71 -0.30
N SER A 168 16.86 -13.51 0.22
CA SER A 168 15.87 -12.44 0.39
C SER A 168 15.11 -12.05 -0.89
N GLN A 169 15.72 -12.17 -2.07
CA GLN A 169 15.05 -11.91 -3.36
C GLN A 169 13.98 -12.97 -3.71
N GLU A 170 14.03 -14.16 -3.13
CA GLU A 170 13.07 -15.24 -3.41
C GLU A 170 11.69 -15.02 -2.79
N VAL A 171 11.50 -13.99 -1.98
CA VAL A 171 10.19 -13.58 -1.44
C VAL A 171 9.18 -13.39 -2.57
N LYS A 172 9.61 -12.90 -3.74
CA LYS A 172 8.77 -12.77 -4.96
C LYS A 172 8.12 -14.10 -5.36
N LYS A 173 8.80 -15.24 -5.16
CA LYS A 173 8.25 -16.57 -5.43
C LYS A 173 7.11 -16.92 -4.47
N ILE A 174 7.22 -16.52 -3.20
CA ILE A 174 6.16 -16.72 -2.21
C ILE A 174 4.95 -15.85 -2.54
N VAL A 175 5.15 -14.56 -2.85
CA VAL A 175 4.09 -13.65 -3.29
C VAL A 175 3.33 -14.22 -4.50
N ASN A 176 4.03 -14.79 -5.48
CA ASN A 176 3.38 -15.44 -6.63
C ASN A 176 2.56 -16.68 -6.24
N LYS A 177 3.01 -17.46 -5.26
CA LYS A 177 2.23 -18.59 -4.73
C LYS A 177 0.98 -18.13 -3.97
N LEU A 178 1.08 -17.03 -3.21
CA LEU A 178 -0.08 -16.44 -2.52
C LEU A 178 -1.14 -15.98 -3.54
N LYS A 179 -0.72 -15.32 -4.63
CA LYS A 179 -1.56 -14.95 -5.79
C LYS A 179 -2.30 -16.15 -6.37
N GLN A 180 -1.57 -17.23 -6.67
CA GLN A 180 -2.15 -18.45 -7.24
C GLN A 180 -3.15 -19.13 -6.29
N ARG A 181 -2.93 -19.00 -4.98
CA ARG A 181 -3.81 -19.54 -3.94
C ARG A 181 -4.94 -18.59 -3.55
N LYS A 182 -5.07 -17.42 -4.19
CA LYS A 182 -6.08 -16.39 -3.89
C LYS A 182 -6.11 -16.02 -2.40
N ARG A 183 -4.93 -15.86 -1.79
CA ARG A 183 -4.82 -15.37 -0.41
C ARG A 183 -4.63 -13.86 -0.37
N ASP A 184 -4.90 -13.21 0.75
CA ASP A 184 -4.96 -11.74 0.81
C ASP A 184 -3.71 -11.05 1.38
N GLU A 185 -2.73 -11.80 1.92
CA GLU A 185 -1.55 -11.22 2.62
C GLU A 185 -0.62 -10.42 1.70
N PHE A 186 -0.81 -10.52 0.38
CA PHE A 186 -0.06 -9.71 -0.59
C PHE A 186 -0.83 -8.48 -1.09
N HIS A 187 -2.10 -8.36 -0.73
CA HIS A 187 -3.05 -7.36 -1.25
C HIS A 187 -3.51 -6.36 -0.20
N ILE A 188 -3.81 -6.82 1.01
CA ILE A 188 -4.51 -6.02 2.01
C ILE A 188 -3.63 -5.87 3.24
N HIS A 189 -3.03 -4.70 3.39
CA HIS A 189 -2.59 -4.28 4.73
C HIS A 189 -3.84 -4.19 5.61
N LYS A 190 -3.82 -4.75 6.83
CA LYS A 190 -5.01 -4.78 7.71
C LYS A 190 -5.69 -3.42 7.83
N THR A 191 -4.90 -2.34 7.78
CA THR A 191 -5.36 -0.95 7.77
C THR A 191 -5.45 -0.37 6.37
N VAL A 192 -6.61 0.18 6.04
CA VAL A 192 -6.93 0.78 4.77
C VAL A 192 -7.30 2.25 4.97
N TYR A 193 -6.59 3.15 4.28
CA TYR A 193 -6.83 4.59 4.37
C TYR A 193 -7.89 5.08 3.37
N ARG A 194 -8.66 6.07 3.80
CA ARG A 194 -9.76 6.71 3.08
C ARG A 194 -9.73 8.23 3.30
N PRO A 195 -10.39 9.04 2.44
CA PRO A 195 -10.43 10.49 2.63
C PRO A 195 -11.00 10.93 4.00
N TRP A 196 -11.88 10.12 4.59
CA TRP A 196 -12.48 10.37 5.90
C TRP A 196 -11.66 9.85 7.09
N GLY A 197 -10.58 9.09 6.87
CA GLY A 197 -9.82 8.43 7.93
C GLY A 197 -9.31 7.05 7.51
N SER A 198 -9.58 6.02 8.30
CA SER A 198 -9.14 4.65 7.99
C SER A 198 -10.03 3.60 8.64
N TYR A 199 -9.89 2.35 8.18
CA TYR A 199 -10.37 1.20 8.94
C TYR A 199 -9.30 0.11 8.99
N THR A 200 -9.22 -0.59 10.11
CA THR A 200 -8.40 -1.79 10.30
C THR A 200 -9.31 -3.00 10.46
N THR A 201 -9.17 -4.03 9.63
CA THR A 201 -9.81 -5.33 9.90
C THR A 201 -9.06 -6.03 11.03
N LEU A 202 -9.73 -6.18 12.18
CA LEU A 202 -9.18 -6.86 13.35
C LEU A 202 -9.35 -8.38 13.24
N GLU A 203 -10.51 -8.81 12.73
CA GLU A 203 -10.84 -10.22 12.59
C GLU A 203 -11.84 -10.42 11.43
N LEU A 204 -11.68 -11.50 10.67
CA LEU A 204 -12.57 -11.85 9.56
C LEU A 204 -12.78 -13.36 9.54
N HIS A 205 -14.04 -13.77 9.59
CA HIS A 205 -14.49 -15.15 9.44
C HIS A 205 -15.66 -15.23 8.47
N GLU A 206 -16.11 -16.45 8.18
CA GLU A 206 -17.22 -16.70 7.25
C GLU A 206 -18.52 -15.97 7.63
N ARG A 207 -18.76 -15.77 8.93
CA ARG A 207 -20.05 -15.26 9.46
C ARG A 207 -19.97 -13.91 10.15
N PHE A 208 -18.77 -13.42 10.43
CA PHE A 208 -18.59 -12.10 11.03
C PHE A 208 -17.26 -11.45 10.64
N GLN A 209 -17.23 -10.12 10.73
CA GLN A 209 -16.03 -9.31 10.58
C GLN A 209 -16.00 -8.25 11.68
N ILE A 210 -14.82 -8.02 12.25
CA ILE A 210 -14.59 -6.94 13.22
C ILE A 210 -13.64 -5.93 12.58
N LYS A 211 -14.05 -4.65 12.59
CA LYS A 211 -13.23 -3.52 12.14
C LYS A 211 -13.07 -2.52 13.26
N ARG A 212 -11.87 -1.92 13.34
CA ARG A 212 -11.66 -0.63 13.98
C ARG A 212 -11.76 0.45 12.92
N ILE A 213 -12.60 1.45 13.12
CA ILE A 213 -12.80 2.57 12.20
C ILE A 213 -12.34 3.85 12.90
N THR A 214 -11.41 4.55 12.26
CA THR A 214 -10.94 5.88 12.67
C THR A 214 -11.52 6.92 11.73
N VAL A 215 -12.31 7.86 12.25
CA VAL A 215 -12.87 8.96 11.45
C VAL A 215 -12.23 10.27 11.90
N ASN A 216 -11.61 10.98 10.95
CA ASN A 216 -10.98 12.27 11.19
C ASN A 216 -12.00 13.32 11.67
N PRO A 217 -11.57 14.35 12.42
CA PRO A 217 -12.42 15.46 12.82
C PRO A 217 -13.19 16.06 11.62
N ALA A 218 -14.49 16.34 11.82
CA ALA A 218 -15.41 16.87 10.81
C ALA A 218 -15.58 16.01 9.53
N ALA A 219 -15.05 14.79 9.50
CA ALA A 219 -15.23 13.86 8.39
C ALA A 219 -16.46 12.95 8.62
N LYS A 220 -16.93 12.35 7.52
CA LYS A 220 -18.06 11.41 7.55
C LYS A 220 -17.88 10.32 6.51
N LEU A 221 -18.50 9.17 6.75
CA LEU A 221 -18.63 8.12 5.75
C LEU A 221 -19.79 8.45 4.81
N SER A 222 -19.81 7.81 3.64
CA SER A 222 -20.91 7.90 2.69
C SER A 222 -22.19 7.28 3.29
N LEU A 223 -23.37 7.79 2.94
CA LEU A 223 -24.63 7.13 3.30
C LEU A 223 -24.74 5.82 2.56
N GLN A 224 -24.87 4.73 3.30
CA GLN A 224 -24.82 3.39 2.72
C GLN A 224 -25.85 2.45 3.34
N MET A 225 -26.01 1.29 2.72
CA MET A 225 -26.86 0.20 3.16
C MET A 225 -26.29 -1.11 2.64
N HIS A 226 -26.43 -2.17 3.43
CA HIS A 226 -26.05 -3.53 3.08
C HIS A 226 -27.28 -4.43 3.12
N HIS A 227 -27.38 -5.40 2.21
CA HIS A 227 -28.56 -6.28 2.15
C HIS A 227 -28.43 -7.50 3.07
N HIS A 228 -27.21 -7.96 3.31
CA HIS A 228 -26.97 -9.31 3.86
C HIS A 228 -26.29 -9.35 5.22
N ARG A 229 -26.00 -8.18 5.81
CA ARG A 229 -25.35 -8.08 7.11
C ARG A 229 -25.99 -7.03 8.01
N HIS A 230 -25.93 -7.34 9.30
CA HIS A 230 -26.23 -6.43 10.39
C HIS A 230 -24.93 -5.91 10.98
N GLU A 231 -24.98 -4.75 11.62
CA GLU A 231 -23.79 -4.15 12.22
C GLU A 231 -24.05 -3.75 13.67
N HIS A 232 -23.04 -3.94 14.51
CA HIS A 232 -23.01 -3.41 15.87
C HIS A 232 -21.83 -2.47 15.98
N TRP A 233 -22.10 -1.24 16.39
CA TRP A 233 -21.11 -0.19 16.50
C TRP A 233 -20.93 0.19 17.96
N VAL A 234 -19.68 0.29 18.41
CA VAL A 234 -19.32 0.74 19.77
C VAL A 234 -18.31 1.87 19.66
N VAL A 235 -18.60 3.01 20.25
CA VAL A 235 -17.66 4.14 20.29
C VAL A 235 -16.60 3.88 21.35
N VAL A 236 -15.33 3.86 20.93
CA VAL A 236 -14.18 3.66 21.81
C VAL A 236 -13.67 4.99 22.35
N SER A 237 -13.57 6.01 21.49
CA SER A 237 -13.05 7.34 21.84
C SER A 237 -13.71 8.41 20.98
N GLY A 238 -13.99 9.57 21.55
CA GLY A 238 -14.57 10.72 20.83
C GLY A 238 -16.11 10.69 20.77
N THR A 239 -16.68 11.34 19.76
CA THR A 239 -18.14 11.47 19.58
C THR A 239 -18.53 11.08 18.16
N ALA A 240 -19.50 10.19 18.05
CA ALA A 240 -20.09 9.79 16.79
C ALA A 240 -21.47 10.45 16.62
N GLN A 241 -21.77 10.88 15.41
CA GLN A 241 -23.14 11.17 14.99
C GLN A 241 -23.55 10.09 13.99
N VAL A 242 -24.49 9.23 14.39
CA VAL A 242 -24.91 8.07 13.61
C VAL A 242 -26.29 8.31 13.01
N THR A 243 -26.37 8.23 11.69
CA THR A 243 -27.66 8.09 11.00
C THR A 243 -28.01 6.60 10.99
N ASN A 244 -29.20 6.23 11.49
CA ASN A 244 -29.75 4.88 11.49
C ASN A 244 -31.21 4.94 11.05
N GLY A 245 -31.46 4.64 9.76
CA GLY A 245 -32.75 4.85 9.12
C GLY A 245 -33.10 6.34 9.07
N GLU A 246 -34.17 6.72 9.75
CA GLU A 246 -34.66 8.11 9.85
C GLU A 246 -34.11 8.86 11.07
N GLN A 247 -33.41 8.15 11.97
CA GLN A 247 -32.90 8.74 13.21
C GLN A 247 -31.46 9.19 13.05
N VAL A 248 -31.12 10.30 13.70
CA VAL A 248 -29.75 10.79 13.85
C VAL A 248 -29.44 10.82 15.35
N ILE A 249 -28.49 9.97 15.76
CA ILE A 249 -28.23 9.64 17.15
C ILE A 249 -26.79 10.04 17.49
N PRO A 250 -26.56 10.96 18.44
CA PRO A 250 -25.23 11.17 18.99
C PRO A 250 -24.86 10.00 19.91
N LEU A 251 -23.67 9.43 19.72
CA LEU A 251 -23.09 8.41 20.59
C LEU A 251 -21.75 8.90 21.13
N TYR A 252 -21.56 8.70 22.42
CA TYR A 252 -20.32 9.01 23.15
C TYR A 252 -19.56 7.73 23.49
N GLU A 253 -18.38 7.87 24.08
CA GLU A 253 -17.54 6.76 24.52
C GLU A 253 -18.33 5.72 25.33
N ASN A 254 -18.07 4.44 25.04
CA ASN A 254 -18.73 3.28 25.63
C ASN A 254 -20.24 3.16 25.33
N GLN A 255 -20.77 3.95 24.40
CA GLN A 255 -22.13 3.78 23.87
C GLN A 255 -22.12 3.01 22.55
N SER A 256 -23.25 2.40 22.22
CA SER A 256 -23.38 1.52 21.06
C SER A 256 -24.69 1.68 20.33
N THR A 257 -24.71 1.27 19.06
CA THR A 257 -25.94 1.13 18.27
C THR A 257 -25.93 -0.15 17.45
N TYR A 258 -27.12 -0.64 17.12
CA TYR A 258 -27.36 -1.74 16.20
C TYR A 258 -27.94 -1.20 14.89
N ILE A 259 -27.37 -1.61 13.77
CA ILE A 259 -27.82 -1.29 12.42
C ILE A 259 -28.38 -2.56 11.78
N PRO A 260 -29.72 -2.67 11.62
CA PRO A 260 -30.32 -3.80 10.94
C PRO A 260 -29.94 -3.85 9.45
N ALA A 261 -29.81 -5.06 8.88
CA ALA A 261 -29.68 -5.25 7.44
C ALA A 261 -30.81 -4.53 6.68
N GLY A 262 -30.48 -3.95 5.52
CA GLY A 262 -31.40 -3.14 4.72
C GLY A 262 -31.64 -1.72 5.26
N THR A 263 -31.01 -1.34 6.38
CA THR A 263 -31.16 0.01 6.95
C THR A 263 -30.11 0.95 6.40
N ARG A 264 -30.54 2.12 5.92
CA ARG A 264 -29.62 3.20 5.54
C ARG A 264 -28.92 3.74 6.77
N HIS A 265 -27.60 3.84 6.73
CA HIS A 265 -26.82 4.30 7.86
C HIS A 265 -25.59 5.11 7.44
N ARG A 266 -25.10 5.95 8.35
CA ARG A 266 -23.94 6.82 8.15
C ARG A 266 -23.24 7.08 9.48
N LEU A 267 -21.92 7.08 9.46
CA LEU A 267 -21.09 7.49 10.59
C LEU A 267 -20.45 8.85 10.30
N GLU A 268 -20.63 9.81 11.20
CA GLU A 268 -19.99 11.13 11.15
C GLU A 268 -19.22 11.40 12.44
N ASN A 269 -18.07 12.10 12.34
CA ASN A 269 -17.36 12.65 13.48
C ASN A 269 -17.59 14.17 13.56
N PRO A 270 -18.55 14.65 14.36
CA PRO A 270 -18.77 16.08 14.56
C PRO A 270 -17.72 16.74 15.48
N GLY A 271 -16.84 15.94 16.10
CA GLY A 271 -15.86 16.40 17.08
C GLY A 271 -14.60 17.01 16.47
N THR A 272 -13.73 17.45 17.36
CA THR A 272 -12.43 18.08 17.04
C THR A 272 -11.24 17.11 17.22
N ILE A 273 -11.48 15.90 17.75
CA ILE A 273 -10.51 14.81 17.87
C ILE A 273 -10.92 13.63 16.99
N PRO A 274 -10.00 12.73 16.60
CA PRO A 274 -10.36 11.50 15.89
C PRO A 274 -11.39 10.67 16.67
N LEU A 275 -12.38 10.17 15.96
CA LEU A 275 -13.37 9.22 16.45
C LEU A 275 -12.86 7.81 16.21
N GLU A 276 -12.83 6.98 17.25
CA GLU A 276 -12.53 5.56 17.17
C GLU A 276 -13.77 4.72 17.45
N LEU A 277 -14.07 3.78 16.57
CA LEU A 277 -15.26 2.93 16.64
C LEU A 277 -14.91 1.47 16.34
N ILE A 278 -15.46 0.54 17.11
CA ILE A 278 -15.46 -0.88 16.76
C ILE A 278 -16.77 -1.20 16.05
N GLU A 279 -16.65 -1.72 14.83
CA GLU A 279 -17.76 -2.24 14.03
C GLU A 279 -17.68 -3.76 13.99
N ILE A 280 -18.76 -4.43 14.38
CA ILE A 280 -18.94 -5.86 14.25
C ILE A 280 -20.02 -6.09 13.20
N GLN A 281 -19.63 -6.67 12.06
CA GLN A 281 -20.52 -7.06 10.98
C GLN A 281 -20.89 -8.54 11.15
N ILE A 282 -22.18 -8.88 11.07
CA ILE A 282 -22.67 -10.27 11.19
C ILE A 282 -23.65 -10.55 10.04
N GLY A 283 -23.40 -11.60 9.27
CA GLY A 283 -24.23 -11.89 8.09
C GLY A 283 -23.83 -13.15 7.34
N SER A 284 -24.62 -13.50 6.32
CA SER A 284 -24.28 -14.57 5.37
C SER A 284 -23.33 -14.11 4.28
N TYR A 285 -23.11 -12.79 4.16
CA TYR A 285 -22.23 -12.18 3.19
C TYR A 285 -21.62 -10.90 3.78
N LEU A 286 -20.30 -10.75 3.63
CA LEU A 286 -19.52 -9.66 4.25
C LEU A 286 -18.69 -8.87 3.22
N GLY A 287 -18.91 -9.11 1.92
CA GLY A 287 -18.22 -8.38 0.85
C GLY A 287 -18.57 -6.89 0.84
N GLU A 288 -17.78 -6.09 0.12
CA GLU A 288 -18.01 -4.64 -0.04
C GLU A 288 -18.78 -4.28 -1.34
N ASP A 289 -19.18 -5.29 -2.11
CA ASP A 289 -19.90 -5.20 -3.38
C ASP A 289 -21.43 -5.14 -3.22
N ASP A 290 -21.98 -5.57 -2.08
CA ASP A 290 -23.41 -5.40 -1.77
C ASP A 290 -23.77 -4.01 -1.20
N ILE A 291 -22.76 -3.13 -1.08
CA ILE A 291 -22.91 -1.79 -0.49
C ILE A 291 -23.62 -0.86 -1.47
N VAL A 292 -24.86 -0.49 -1.16
CA VAL A 292 -25.59 0.55 -1.89
C VAL A 292 -25.29 1.91 -1.29
N ARG A 293 -24.69 2.82 -2.07
CA ARG A 293 -24.32 4.18 -1.63
C ARG A 293 -25.30 5.21 -2.18
N PHE A 294 -25.94 5.98 -1.29
CA PHE A 294 -26.98 6.94 -1.65
C PHE A 294 -26.47 8.38 -1.73
N ASP A 295 -25.53 8.74 -0.86
CA ASP A 295 -24.90 10.05 -0.78
C ASP A 295 -23.40 9.86 -0.54
N ASP A 296 -22.65 9.83 -1.64
CA ASP A 296 -21.21 9.64 -1.62
C ASP A 296 -20.49 10.93 -1.98
N VAL A 297 -20.08 11.64 -0.93
CA VAL A 297 -19.23 12.85 -1.02
C VAL A 297 -17.80 12.57 -1.51
N TYR A 298 -17.43 11.29 -1.73
CA TYR A 298 -16.10 10.87 -2.20
C TYR A 298 -16.12 10.22 -3.59
N GLY A 299 -17.24 10.33 -4.31
CA GLY A 299 -17.28 10.03 -5.75
C GLY A 299 -16.92 8.60 -6.16
N ARG A 300 -17.14 7.59 -5.32
CA ARG A 300 -16.93 6.15 -5.59
C ARG A 300 -18.20 5.50 -6.16
N ARG A 301 -18.87 6.16 -7.11
CA ARG A 301 -19.90 5.49 -7.90
C ARG A 301 -19.22 4.50 -8.85
N GLU A 302 -19.39 3.20 -8.59
CA GLU A 302 -19.38 2.23 -9.68
C GLU A 302 -20.65 2.49 -10.49
N THR A 303 -20.48 2.87 -11.75
CA THR A 303 -21.57 2.85 -12.72
C THR A 303 -21.94 1.39 -12.95
N THR A 304 -22.99 0.93 -12.29
CA THR A 304 -23.79 -0.20 -12.79
C THR A 304 -24.62 0.28 -13.97
N SER A 305 -24.04 0.17 -15.17
CA SER A 305 -24.64 -0.27 -16.44
C SER A 305 -23.59 -0.14 -17.54
#